data_AF-A0A9W8D8Z9-F1
#
_entry.id   AF-A0A9W8D8Z9-F1
#
_cell.length_a   1.000
_cell.length_b   1.000
_cell.length_c   1.000
_cell.angle_alpha   90.00
_cell.angle_beta   90.00
_cell.angle_gamma   90.00
#
_symmetry.space_group_name_H-M   'P 1'
#
loop_
_entity.id
_entity.type
_entity.pdbx_description
1 polymer ?
#
loop_
_entity_poly.entity_id
_entity_poly.type
_entity_poly.pdbx_seq_one_letter_code
_entity_poly.pdbx_strand_id
1 'polypeptide(L)'
;MDANTRAATSNSHTASTGMSKDDAIRRTSRILRQLYHREQQWFESRTPEQMQLLTQQGQLSLSEQLHYGELAFVLLRLKPCAIIDFSGDRSQLKSYIAAAINPTLRDLNAVGAANVGVSRNCAGATAACYPRSFRLVCAQISGQLASPEVASWTGAFVVYDEGWRESAEWTRANLLNTSKTLITEDELARGLDYPGSIPKSPDEMRSIVPVSYLGRMK
;
A
#
# COMPACT_ATOMS: atom_id res chain seq x y z
N MET A 1 -39.99 -55.46 -13.38
CA MET A 1 -40.46 -55.16 -12.00
C MET A 1 -39.28 -54.70 -11.17
N ASP A 2 -38.85 -53.50 -11.52
CA ASP A 2 -38.40 -52.36 -10.71
C ASP A 2 -37.59 -52.60 -9.43
N ALA A 3 -36.29 -52.35 -9.62
CA ALA A 3 -35.38 -51.86 -8.60
C ALA A 3 -35.79 -50.45 -8.15
N ASN A 4 -35.73 -50.18 -6.83
CA ASN A 4 -35.92 -48.84 -6.29
C ASN A 4 -34.85 -48.54 -5.22
N THR A 5 -33.63 -48.28 -5.69
CA THR A 5 -32.54 -47.73 -4.88
C THR A 5 -32.64 -46.21 -4.95
N ARG A 6 -33.24 -45.58 -3.93
CA ARG A 6 -33.23 -44.13 -3.77
C ARG A 6 -31.85 -43.67 -3.31
N ALA A 7 -31.04 -43.19 -4.25
CA ALA A 7 -29.87 -42.39 -3.94
C ALA A 7 -30.33 -41.04 -3.37
N ALA A 8 -30.04 -40.81 -2.09
CA ALA A 8 -30.17 -39.50 -1.46
C ALA A 8 -29.03 -38.61 -1.99
N THR A 9 -29.31 -37.82 -3.02
CA THR A 9 -28.46 -36.68 -3.40
C THR A 9 -28.60 -35.59 -2.35
N SER A 10 -27.75 -35.65 -1.32
CA SER A 10 -27.51 -34.51 -0.43
C SER A 10 -26.74 -33.44 -1.20
N ASN A 11 -27.46 -32.52 -1.84
CA ASN A 11 -26.89 -31.26 -2.30
C ASN A 11 -26.53 -30.41 -1.07
N SER A 12 -25.37 -30.66 -0.48
CA SER A 12 -24.75 -29.71 0.44
C SER A 12 -24.26 -28.51 -0.37
N HIS A 13 -25.16 -27.57 -0.62
CA HIS A 13 -24.76 -26.19 -0.90
C HIS A 13 -24.13 -25.64 0.38
N THR A 14 -22.83 -25.89 0.55
CA THR A 14 -21.98 -25.05 1.40
C THR A 14 -22.05 -23.66 0.79
N ALA A 15 -22.98 -22.84 1.29
CA ALA A 15 -23.01 -21.42 1.00
C ALA A 15 -21.63 -20.87 1.34
N SER A 16 -20.82 -20.58 0.31
CA SER A 16 -19.57 -19.86 0.52
C SER A 16 -19.97 -18.50 1.09
N THR A 17 -19.75 -18.31 2.39
CA THR A 17 -19.90 -17.04 3.12
C THR A 17 -18.79 -16.09 2.68
N GLY A 18 -18.74 -15.81 1.38
CA GLY A 18 -17.84 -14.85 0.78
C GLY A 18 -18.32 -13.44 1.09
N MET A 19 -17.37 -12.52 1.25
CA MET A 19 -17.68 -11.10 1.43
C MET A 19 -18.18 -10.52 0.10
N SER A 20 -19.28 -9.78 0.13
CA SER A 20 -19.75 -9.06 -1.04
C SER A 20 -18.73 -7.99 -1.46
N LYS A 21 -18.73 -7.62 -2.75
CA LYS A 21 -17.82 -6.58 -3.25
C LYS A 21 -18.02 -5.25 -2.53
N ASP A 22 -19.28 -4.84 -2.35
CA ASP A 22 -19.61 -3.58 -1.68
C ASP A 22 -19.21 -3.59 -0.21
N ASP A 23 -19.33 -4.73 0.47
CA ASP A 23 -18.85 -4.86 1.85
C ASP A 23 -17.33 -4.74 1.93
N ALA A 24 -16.60 -5.35 1.00
CA ALA A 24 -15.14 -5.24 0.95
C ALA A 24 -14.71 -3.79 0.69
N ILE A 25 -15.37 -3.08 -0.22
CA ILE A 25 -15.12 -1.64 -0.47
C ILE A 25 -15.41 -0.83 0.78
N ARG A 26 -16.61 -0.97 1.38
CA ARG A 26 -17.00 -0.22 2.58
C ARG A 26 -16.05 -0.47 3.75
N ARG A 27 -15.64 -1.72 3.98
CA ARG A 27 -14.72 -2.10 5.06
C ARG A 27 -13.34 -1.48 4.83
N THR A 28 -12.77 -1.61 3.65
CA THR A 28 -11.46 -1.02 3.34
C THR A 28 -11.47 0.50 3.41
N SER A 29 -12.48 1.18 2.85
CA SER A 29 -12.58 2.63 2.99
C SER A 29 -12.70 3.08 4.45
N ARG A 30 -13.38 2.29 5.30
CA ARG A 30 -13.44 2.56 6.74
C ARG A 30 -12.08 2.40 7.40
N ILE A 31 -11.34 1.35 7.06
CA ILE A 31 -10.02 1.09 7.63
C ILE A 31 -9.02 2.19 7.18
N LEU A 32 -9.08 2.65 5.94
CA LEU A 32 -8.23 3.77 5.48
C LEU A 32 -8.57 5.10 6.19
N ARG A 33 -9.85 5.37 6.48
CA ARG A 33 -10.23 6.49 7.34
C ARG A 33 -9.74 6.33 8.79
N GLN A 34 -9.75 5.10 9.31
CA GLN A 34 -9.18 4.82 10.63
C GLN A 34 -7.66 5.02 10.62
N LEU A 35 -6.96 4.70 9.53
CA LEU A 35 -5.54 5.03 9.40
C LEU A 35 -5.33 6.54 9.53
N TYR A 36 -6.05 7.36 8.75
CA TYR A 36 -5.97 8.82 8.86
C TYR A 36 -6.08 9.30 10.33
N HIS A 37 -7.08 8.79 11.08
CA HIS A 37 -7.22 9.15 12.48
C HIS A 37 -6.11 8.60 13.39
N ARG A 38 -5.62 7.38 13.16
CA ARG A 38 -4.48 6.81 13.90
C ARG A 38 -3.21 7.63 13.66
N GLU A 39 -2.98 8.08 12.42
CA GLU A 39 -1.86 8.94 12.08
C GLU A 39 -1.98 10.29 12.81
N GLN A 40 -3.14 10.95 12.72
CA GLN A 40 -3.39 12.21 13.44
C GLN A 40 -3.15 12.07 14.94
N GLN A 41 -3.75 11.06 15.58
CA GLN A 41 -3.57 10.80 17.01
C GLN A 41 -2.10 10.55 17.36
N TRP A 42 -1.36 9.84 16.49
CA TRP A 42 0.07 9.62 16.72
C TRP A 42 0.86 10.93 16.65
N PHE A 43 0.60 11.79 15.67
CA PHE A 43 1.23 13.12 15.57
C PHE A 43 0.86 14.01 16.76
N GLU A 44 -0.41 14.06 17.16
CA GLU A 44 -0.89 14.83 18.31
C GLU A 44 -0.27 14.37 19.64
N SER A 45 0.17 13.11 19.72
CA SER A 45 0.85 12.57 20.91
C SER A 45 2.33 12.97 21.03
N ARG A 46 2.91 13.62 20.02
CA ARG A 46 4.32 14.02 20.01
C ARG A 46 4.53 15.31 20.79
N THR A 47 5.71 15.43 21.40
CA THR A 47 6.16 16.68 22.03
C THR A 47 6.41 17.76 20.97
N PRO A 48 6.37 19.06 21.33
CA PRO A 48 6.70 20.14 20.39
C PRO A 48 8.06 19.97 19.70
N GLU A 49 9.07 19.49 20.43
CA GLU A 49 10.42 19.26 19.92
C GLU A 49 10.44 18.13 18.88
N GLN A 50 9.76 17.02 19.17
CA GLN A 50 9.62 15.91 18.20
C GLN A 50 8.85 16.36 16.96
N MET A 51 7.82 17.19 17.12
CA MET A 51 7.05 17.71 16.00
C MET A 51 7.88 18.63 15.12
N GLN A 52 8.74 19.47 15.70
CA GLN A 52 9.69 20.27 14.94
C GLN A 52 10.65 19.39 14.14
N LEU A 53 11.16 18.30 14.72
CA LEU A 53 12.05 17.39 13.99
C LEU A 53 11.32 16.68 12.84
N LEU A 54 10.12 16.15 13.10
CA LEU A 54 9.31 15.47 12.09
C LEU A 54 8.91 16.39 10.93
N THR A 55 8.59 17.65 11.22
CA THR A 55 8.20 18.66 10.21
C THR A 55 9.38 19.37 9.57
N GLN A 56 10.62 18.96 9.85
CA GLN A 56 11.83 19.65 9.39
C GLN A 56 11.77 21.16 9.72
N GLN A 57 11.47 21.47 10.98
CA GLN A 57 11.28 22.83 11.50
C GLN A 57 10.15 23.59 10.80
N GLY A 58 9.07 22.89 10.44
CA GLY A 58 7.89 23.47 9.78
C GLY A 58 8.01 23.59 8.26
N GLN A 59 9.06 23.06 7.64
CA GLN A 59 9.18 23.01 6.17
C GLN A 59 8.17 22.05 5.54
N LEU A 60 7.74 21.02 6.27
CA LEU A 60 6.71 20.08 5.85
C LEU A 60 5.46 20.25 6.70
N SER A 61 4.30 20.37 6.03
CA SER A 61 3.00 20.32 6.70
C SER A 61 2.71 18.91 7.21
N LEU A 62 1.89 18.81 8.26
CA LEU A 62 1.48 17.50 8.77
C LEU A 62 0.65 16.70 7.77
N SER A 63 -0.15 17.38 6.95
CA SER A 63 -0.91 16.75 5.87
C SER A 63 -0.01 16.03 4.85
N GLU A 64 1.19 16.56 4.59
CA GLU A 64 2.17 15.95 3.68
C GLU A 64 2.85 14.72 4.28
N GLN A 65 2.71 14.50 5.59
CA GLN A 65 3.29 13.36 6.30
C GLN A 65 2.29 12.22 6.54
N LEU A 66 1.03 12.36 6.08
CA LEU A 66 0.02 11.33 6.21
C LEU A 66 0.12 10.33 5.05
N HIS A 67 0.22 9.04 5.37
CA HIS A 67 0.47 7.95 4.45
C HIS A 67 -0.80 7.17 4.06
N TYR A 68 -1.99 7.57 4.54
CA TYR A 68 -3.24 6.91 4.14
C TYR A 68 -3.48 6.90 2.62
N GLY A 69 -3.04 7.94 1.91
CA GLY A 69 -3.11 8.02 0.44
C GLY A 69 -2.18 7.01 -0.23
N GLU A 70 -0.94 6.94 0.24
CA GLU A 70 0.06 5.98 -0.26
C GLU A 70 -0.39 4.53 -0.06
N LEU A 71 -0.99 4.23 1.10
CA LEU A 71 -1.53 2.89 1.34
C LEU A 71 -2.73 2.56 0.42
N ALA A 72 -3.55 3.56 0.10
CA ALA A 72 -4.64 3.39 -0.86
C ALA A 72 -4.11 3.08 -2.27
N PHE A 73 -3.01 3.71 -2.69
CA PHE A 73 -2.39 3.42 -3.99
C PHE A 73 -1.85 1.99 -4.08
N VAL A 74 -1.21 1.49 -3.01
CA VAL A 74 -0.74 0.08 -2.96
C VAL A 74 -1.93 -0.90 -3.03
N LEU A 75 -3.01 -0.63 -2.29
CA LEU A 75 -4.22 -1.46 -2.34
C LEU A 75 -4.84 -1.55 -3.74
N LEU A 76 -4.90 -0.42 -4.43
CA LEU A 76 -5.47 -0.31 -5.77
C LEU A 76 -4.53 -0.80 -6.90
N ARG A 77 -3.31 -1.25 -6.56
CA ARG A 77 -2.23 -1.59 -7.51
C ARG A 77 -1.86 -0.42 -8.44
N LEU A 78 -1.95 0.80 -7.92
CA LEU A 78 -1.46 1.98 -8.61
C LEU A 78 0.04 2.16 -8.35
N LYS A 79 0.50 1.84 -7.14
CA LYS A 79 1.91 1.82 -6.77
C LYS A 79 2.35 0.43 -6.33
N PRO A 80 3.47 -0.13 -6.85
CA PRO A 80 4.01 -1.40 -6.36
C PRO A 80 4.29 -1.37 -4.86
N CYS A 81 4.81 -0.27 -4.34
CA CYS A 81 5.05 -0.10 -2.91
C CYS A 81 5.00 1.36 -2.49
N ALA A 82 5.01 1.59 -1.19
CA ALA A 82 5.13 2.91 -0.58
C ALA A 82 6.29 2.89 0.43
N ILE A 83 7.15 3.90 0.38
CA ILE A 83 8.20 4.10 1.39
C ILE A 83 7.64 5.04 2.45
N ILE A 84 7.81 4.67 3.70
CA ILE A 84 7.48 5.45 4.89
C ILE A 84 8.79 5.89 5.51
N ASP A 85 9.04 7.20 5.45
CA ASP A 85 10.26 7.79 5.96
C ASP A 85 9.98 9.13 6.64
N PHE A 86 10.67 9.36 7.75
CA PHE A 86 10.73 10.65 8.44
C PHE A 86 12.18 11.10 8.41
N SER A 87 12.58 11.72 7.30
CA SER A 87 13.96 12.16 7.06
C SER A 87 14.52 13.08 8.14
N GLY A 88 13.65 13.77 8.90
CA GLY A 88 14.03 14.60 10.05
C GLY A 88 14.31 13.81 11.35
N ASP A 89 13.55 12.74 11.63
CA ASP A 89 13.77 11.88 12.82
C ASP A 89 13.23 10.46 12.63
N ARG A 90 14.09 9.57 12.12
CA ARG A 90 13.78 8.14 11.95
C ARG A 90 13.65 7.38 13.27
N SER A 91 14.04 7.94 14.41
CA SER A 91 13.85 7.27 15.71
C SER A 91 12.36 7.09 16.03
N GLN A 92 11.52 7.98 15.51
CA GLN A 92 10.06 7.94 15.71
C GLN A 92 9.37 6.88 14.84
N LEU A 93 9.97 6.50 13.69
CA LEU A 93 9.33 5.63 12.70
C LEU A 93 8.87 4.31 13.31
N LYS A 94 9.68 3.66 14.15
CA LYS A 94 9.28 2.39 14.79
C LYS A 94 7.99 2.54 15.61
N SER A 95 7.84 3.65 16.34
CA SER A 95 6.64 3.91 17.13
C SER A 95 5.43 4.24 16.25
N TYR A 96 5.64 5.01 15.17
CA TYR A 96 4.62 5.31 14.17
C TYR A 96 4.12 4.04 13.47
N ILE A 97 5.04 3.18 13.00
CA ILE A 97 4.71 1.90 12.36
C ILE A 97 3.89 1.02 13.32
N ALA A 98 4.29 0.93 14.59
CA ALA A 98 3.58 0.13 15.58
C ALA A 98 2.18 0.68 15.91
N ALA A 99 2.02 2.00 16.00
CA ALA A 99 0.77 2.64 16.42
C ALA A 99 -0.24 2.84 15.29
N ALA A 100 0.22 3.17 14.07
CA ALA A 100 -0.64 3.54 12.95
C ALA A 100 -0.67 2.49 11.83
N ILE A 101 0.50 2.06 11.34
CA ILE A 101 0.60 1.21 10.14
C ILE A 101 0.25 -0.24 10.44
N ASN A 102 0.93 -0.90 11.38
CA ASN A 102 0.73 -2.31 11.71
C ASN A 102 -0.72 -2.69 12.04
N PRO A 103 -1.45 -1.97 12.93
CA PRO A 103 -2.85 -2.29 13.18
C PRO A 103 -3.71 -2.11 11.92
N THR A 104 -3.39 -1.13 11.07
CA THR A 104 -4.09 -0.92 9.80
C THR A 104 -3.84 -2.06 8.82
N LEU A 105 -2.59 -2.50 8.66
CA LEU A 105 -2.27 -3.63 7.79
C LEU A 105 -2.95 -4.91 8.26
N ARG A 106 -3.00 -5.16 9.58
CA ARG A 106 -3.74 -6.30 10.14
C ARG A 106 -5.21 -6.26 9.75
N ASP A 107 -5.87 -5.11 9.94
CA ASP A 107 -7.29 -4.95 9.65
C ASP A 107 -7.58 -5.06 8.14
N LEU A 108 -6.70 -4.48 7.30
CA LEU A 108 -6.78 -4.60 5.83
C LEU A 108 -6.57 -6.05 5.39
N ASN A 109 -5.54 -6.73 5.89
CA ASN A 109 -5.25 -8.12 5.52
C ASN A 109 -6.39 -9.07 5.92
N ALA A 110 -7.15 -8.76 6.98
CA ALA A 110 -8.37 -9.50 7.30
C ALA A 110 -9.46 -9.34 6.21
N VAL A 111 -9.54 -8.18 5.56
CA VAL A 111 -10.40 -7.99 4.37
C VAL A 111 -9.83 -8.70 3.16
N GLY A 112 -8.52 -8.57 2.89
CA GLY A 112 -7.86 -9.20 1.74
C GLY A 112 -7.85 -10.73 1.79
N ALA A 113 -7.87 -11.33 2.99
CA ALA A 113 -7.97 -12.76 3.21
C ALA A 113 -9.41 -13.29 3.12
N ALA A 114 -10.42 -12.43 3.26
CA ALA A 114 -11.79 -12.87 3.04
C ALA A 114 -11.97 -13.26 1.57
N ASN A 115 -12.69 -14.35 1.30
CA ASN A 115 -13.13 -14.70 -0.04
C ASN A 115 -14.10 -13.62 -0.54
N VAL A 116 -13.55 -12.50 -1.00
CA VAL A 116 -14.30 -11.52 -1.78
C VAL A 116 -14.76 -12.26 -3.03
N GLY A 117 -16.00 -12.06 -3.47
CA GLY A 117 -16.50 -12.58 -4.75
C GLY A 117 -15.71 -12.01 -5.94
N VAL A 118 -14.42 -12.35 -6.05
CA VAL A 118 -13.52 -11.91 -7.10
C VAL A 118 -14.00 -12.63 -8.34
N SER A 119 -14.67 -11.88 -9.20
CA SER A 119 -14.93 -12.33 -10.57
C SER A 119 -13.57 -12.75 -11.15
N ARG A 120 -13.49 -13.98 -11.67
CA ARG A 120 -12.26 -14.57 -12.26
C ARG A 120 -11.62 -13.72 -13.38
N ASN A 121 -12.24 -12.61 -13.76
CA ASN A 121 -11.82 -11.70 -14.82
C ASN A 121 -10.68 -10.73 -14.43
N CYS A 122 -10.18 -10.74 -13.20
CA CYS A 122 -9.05 -9.89 -12.82
C CYS A 122 -7.66 -10.49 -13.14
N ALA A 123 -7.61 -11.70 -13.69
CA ALA A 123 -6.36 -12.40 -14.00
C ALA A 123 -5.59 -11.83 -15.22
N GLY A 124 -6.17 -10.90 -15.98
CA GLY A 124 -5.56 -10.37 -17.21
C GLY A 124 -5.61 -8.85 -17.38
N ALA A 125 -6.11 -8.09 -16.41
CA ALA A 125 -6.26 -6.65 -16.56
C ALA A 125 -5.10 -5.90 -15.89
N THR A 126 -4.42 -5.08 -16.67
CA THR A 126 -3.58 -3.93 -16.24
C THR A 126 -4.39 -2.85 -15.52
N ALA A 127 -5.71 -3.02 -15.38
CA ALA A 127 -6.60 -2.11 -14.69
C ALA A 127 -6.67 -2.41 -13.18
N ALA A 128 -6.85 -1.35 -12.39
CA ALA A 128 -7.07 -1.39 -10.95
C ALA A 128 -8.28 -2.27 -10.56
N CYS A 129 -8.09 -3.58 -10.45
CA CYS A 129 -9.12 -4.49 -10.00
C CYS A 129 -9.24 -4.42 -8.48
N TYR A 130 -10.34 -3.83 -8.01
CA TYR A 130 -10.70 -3.81 -6.60
C TYR A 130 -12.22 -4.03 -6.46
N PRO A 131 -12.69 -4.80 -5.48
CA PRO A 131 -11.94 -5.50 -4.43
C PRO A 131 -11.28 -6.80 -4.95
N ARG A 132 -10.16 -7.16 -4.32
CA ARG A 132 -9.30 -8.30 -4.66
C ARG A 132 -8.71 -8.90 -3.39
N SER A 133 -8.13 -10.09 -3.49
CA SER A 133 -7.24 -10.60 -2.45
C SER A 133 -5.90 -9.87 -2.47
N PHE A 134 -5.33 -9.67 -1.28
CA PHE A 134 -4.05 -9.00 -1.08
C PHE A 134 -3.45 -9.41 0.26
N ARG A 135 -2.14 -9.23 0.41
CA ARG A 135 -1.40 -9.41 1.66
C ARG A 135 -0.36 -8.31 1.78
N LEU A 136 -0.73 -7.25 2.49
CA LEU A 136 0.16 -6.13 2.74
C LEU A 136 1.19 -6.48 3.81
N VAL A 137 2.44 -6.11 3.55
CA VAL A 137 3.58 -6.32 4.43
C VAL A 137 4.28 -4.98 4.63
N CYS A 138 4.68 -4.69 5.86
CA CYS A 138 5.58 -3.58 6.19
C CYS A 138 6.92 -4.17 6.63
N ALA A 139 8.01 -3.76 5.98
CA ALA A 139 9.36 -4.25 6.27
C ALA A 139 10.33 -3.08 6.40
N GLN A 140 11.31 -3.22 7.28
CA GLN A 140 12.36 -2.21 7.45
C GLN A 140 13.44 -2.37 6.38
N ILE A 141 13.90 -1.26 5.80
CA ILE A 141 15.07 -1.20 4.94
C ILE A 141 16.30 -1.23 5.84
N SER A 142 16.99 -2.37 5.90
CA SER A 142 18.16 -2.55 6.77
C SER A 142 19.51 -2.31 6.10
N GLY A 143 19.55 -2.27 4.76
CA GLY A 143 20.77 -2.02 3.99
C GLY A 143 21.12 -0.53 3.90
N GLN A 144 22.38 -0.23 3.57
CA GLN A 144 22.84 1.12 3.23
C GLN A 144 22.38 1.49 1.83
N LEU A 145 21.12 1.88 1.71
CA LEU A 145 20.47 2.15 0.44
C LEU A 145 20.29 3.65 0.23
N ALA A 146 20.65 4.17 -0.93
CA ALA A 146 20.46 5.56 -1.32
C ALA A 146 19.74 5.70 -2.67
N SER A 147 19.31 6.93 -2.99
CA SER A 147 18.93 7.37 -4.32
C SER A 147 19.60 8.72 -4.65
N PRO A 148 19.50 9.22 -5.90
CA PRO A 148 19.98 10.56 -6.24
C PRO A 148 19.41 11.68 -5.36
N GLU A 149 18.15 11.56 -4.92
CA GLU A 149 17.45 12.55 -4.11
C GLU A 149 17.52 12.27 -2.60
N VAL A 150 17.71 11.01 -2.20
CA VAL A 150 17.75 10.61 -0.79
C VAL A 150 19.07 9.94 -0.46
N ALA A 151 19.89 10.65 0.33
CA ALA A 151 21.23 10.21 0.70
C ALA A 151 21.27 8.85 1.42
N SER A 152 20.21 8.47 2.14
CA SER A 152 20.09 7.16 2.75
C SER A 152 18.65 6.87 3.16
N TRP A 153 18.12 5.71 2.81
CA TRP A 153 16.88 5.11 3.32
C TRP A 153 17.11 4.07 4.42
N THR A 154 18.33 3.97 4.93
CA THR A 154 18.62 3.04 6.02
C THR A 154 17.71 3.35 7.21
N GLY A 155 16.95 2.33 7.65
CA GLY A 155 16.02 2.42 8.76
C GLY A 155 14.61 2.87 8.39
N ALA A 156 14.37 3.32 7.16
CA ALA A 156 13.03 3.58 6.63
C ALA A 156 12.22 2.28 6.49
N PHE A 157 10.91 2.41 6.27
CA PHE A 157 10.03 1.25 6.08
C PHE A 157 9.44 1.26 4.68
N VAL A 158 9.21 0.07 4.13
CA VAL A 158 8.46 -0.10 2.88
C VAL A 158 7.21 -0.91 3.16
N VAL A 159 6.08 -0.44 2.62
CA VAL A 159 4.83 -1.17 2.56
C VAL A 159 4.58 -1.64 1.13
N TYR A 160 4.31 -2.93 0.96
CA TYR A 160 4.07 -3.54 -0.35
C TYR A 160 3.06 -4.67 -0.23
N ASP A 161 2.56 -5.16 -1.36
CA ASP A 161 1.62 -6.29 -1.41
C ASP A 161 2.34 -7.57 -1.81
N GLU A 162 2.56 -8.47 -0.85
CA GLU A 162 3.18 -9.76 -1.08
C GLU A 162 2.35 -10.68 -2.01
N GLY A 163 1.03 -10.45 -2.09
CA GLY A 163 0.16 -11.15 -3.03
C GLY A 163 0.25 -10.65 -4.47
N TRP A 164 0.92 -9.52 -4.71
CA TRP A 164 1.20 -9.00 -6.05
C TRP A 164 2.66 -9.28 -6.40
N ARG A 165 2.87 -10.30 -7.24
CA ARG A 165 4.21 -10.83 -7.54
C ARG A 165 5.22 -9.75 -7.97
N GLU A 166 4.83 -8.88 -8.90
CA GLU A 166 5.70 -7.79 -9.39
C GLU A 166 6.11 -6.82 -8.29
N SER A 167 5.16 -6.39 -7.44
CA SER A 167 5.42 -5.59 -6.25
C SER A 167 6.41 -6.29 -5.31
N ALA A 168 6.14 -7.55 -4.97
CA ALA A 168 6.98 -8.31 -4.05
C ALA A 168 8.40 -8.55 -4.59
N GLU A 169 8.53 -8.94 -5.86
CA GLU A 169 9.82 -9.17 -6.52
C GLU A 169 10.63 -7.88 -6.62
N TRP A 170 10.00 -6.79 -7.09
CA TRP A 170 10.67 -5.49 -7.22
C TRP A 170 11.12 -4.96 -5.85
N THR A 171 10.23 -4.95 -4.84
CA THR A 171 10.57 -4.46 -3.50
C THR A 171 11.69 -5.26 -2.86
N ARG A 172 11.69 -6.59 -3.02
CA ARG A 172 12.77 -7.44 -2.48
C ARG A 172 14.10 -7.23 -3.18
N ALA A 173 14.09 -7.13 -4.52
CA ALA A 173 15.32 -6.95 -5.30
C ALA A 173 15.95 -5.58 -5.12
N ASN A 174 15.13 -4.54 -4.87
CA ASN A 174 15.58 -3.16 -4.82
C ASN A 174 15.67 -2.59 -3.41
N LEU A 175 14.57 -2.60 -2.65
CA LEU A 175 14.49 -1.90 -1.35
C LEU A 175 14.95 -2.76 -0.16
N LEU A 176 14.68 -4.07 -0.20
CA LEU A 176 15.01 -4.99 0.91
C LEU A 176 16.30 -5.79 0.65
N ASN A 177 16.95 -5.59 -0.49
CA ASN A 177 18.21 -6.24 -0.81
C ASN A 177 19.36 -5.52 -0.10
N THR A 178 19.90 -6.13 0.96
CA THR A 178 20.99 -5.54 1.75
C THR A 178 22.30 -5.37 0.97
N SER A 179 22.46 -6.07 -0.16
CA SER A 179 23.62 -5.92 -1.04
C SER A 179 23.46 -4.77 -2.04
N LYS A 180 22.24 -4.21 -2.20
CA LYS A 180 22.00 -3.06 -3.07
C LYS A 180 22.22 -1.78 -2.28
N THR A 181 23.11 -0.92 -2.78
CA THR A 181 23.49 0.32 -2.10
C THR A 181 22.93 1.58 -2.75
N LEU A 182 22.52 1.49 -4.02
CA LEU A 182 21.96 2.60 -4.79
C LEU A 182 20.79 2.08 -5.63
N ILE A 183 19.67 2.80 -5.61
CA ILE A 183 18.60 2.66 -6.61
C ILE A 183 18.62 3.91 -7.49
N THR A 184 18.57 3.71 -8.80
CA THR A 184 18.53 4.82 -9.76
C THR A 184 17.12 5.43 -9.88
N GLU A 185 17.02 6.65 -10.40
CA GLU A 185 15.74 7.30 -10.70
C GLU A 185 14.84 6.41 -11.58
N ASP A 186 15.38 5.78 -12.61
CA ASP A 186 14.63 4.88 -13.50
C ASP A 186 14.12 3.62 -12.78
N GLU A 187 14.82 3.15 -11.76
CA GLU A 187 14.35 2.05 -10.92
C GLU A 187 13.25 2.52 -9.96
N LEU A 188 13.37 3.72 -9.38
CA LEU A 188 12.34 4.30 -8.52
C LEU A 188 11.06 4.61 -9.25
N ALA A 189 11.16 5.18 -10.46
CA ALA A 189 10.01 5.41 -11.34
C ALA A 189 9.19 4.14 -11.52
N ARG A 190 9.86 3.00 -11.73
CA ARG A 190 9.20 1.69 -11.86
C ARG A 190 8.58 1.19 -10.56
N GLY A 191 9.20 1.43 -9.41
CA GLY A 191 8.77 0.85 -8.13
C GLY A 191 7.78 1.68 -7.30
N LEU A 192 7.77 2.99 -7.49
CA LEU A 192 6.98 3.94 -6.70
C LEU A 192 5.90 4.65 -7.53
N ASP A 193 5.76 4.30 -8.81
CA ASP A 193 5.01 5.08 -9.80
C ASP A 193 5.39 6.57 -9.72
N TYR A 194 6.69 6.81 -9.53
CA TYR A 194 7.22 8.16 -9.39
C TYR A 194 7.08 8.83 -10.76
N PRO A 195 6.41 10.00 -10.87
CA PRO A 195 6.32 10.75 -12.11
C PRO A 195 7.70 11.37 -12.39
N GLY A 196 8.67 10.53 -12.73
CA GLY A 196 10.08 10.87 -12.78
C GLY A 196 10.80 10.37 -14.02
N SER A 197 10.22 9.45 -14.79
CA SER A 197 10.53 9.47 -16.21
C SER A 197 9.75 10.64 -16.80
N ILE A 198 10.38 11.83 -16.84
CA ILE A 198 10.03 12.82 -17.86
C ILE A 198 9.97 12.02 -19.16
N PRO A 199 8.83 12.03 -19.88
CA PRO A 199 8.67 11.21 -21.07
C PRO A 199 9.87 11.47 -21.98
N LYS A 200 10.67 10.44 -22.21
CA LYS A 200 11.93 10.50 -22.96
C LYS A 200 11.65 10.54 -24.46
N SER A 201 10.39 10.36 -24.85
CA SER A 201 9.90 10.46 -26.22
C SER A 201 8.53 11.16 -26.32
N PRO A 202 8.20 11.74 -27.48
CA PRO A 202 6.87 12.29 -27.75
C PRO A 202 5.71 11.29 -27.60
N ASP A 203 5.97 9.99 -27.80
CA ASP A 203 4.96 8.94 -27.68
C ASP A 203 4.64 8.62 -26.21
N GLU A 204 5.65 8.61 -25.34
CA GLU A 204 5.45 8.48 -23.89
C GLU A 204 4.64 9.65 -23.32
N MET A 205 4.89 10.86 -23.84
CA MET A 205 4.19 12.07 -23.40
C MET A 205 2.68 12.02 -23.68
N ARG A 206 2.27 11.31 -24.74
CA ARG A 206 0.85 11.10 -25.09
C ARG A 206 0.15 10.07 -24.21
N SER A 207 0.91 9.28 -23.45
CA SER A 207 0.38 8.24 -22.56
C SER A 207 0.15 8.71 -21.12
N ILE A 208 0.61 9.92 -20.77
CA ILE A 208 0.44 10.51 -19.45
C ILE A 208 -1.02 10.92 -19.26
N VAL A 209 -1.70 10.27 -18.30
CA VAL A 209 -3.04 10.65 -17.87
C VAL A 209 -2.92 11.64 -16.71
N PRO A 210 -3.40 12.89 -16.86
CA PRO A 210 -3.43 13.83 -15.75
C PRO A 210 -4.40 13.33 -14.67
N VAL A 211 -3.88 13.08 -13.47
CA VAL A 211 -4.69 12.79 -12.28
C VAL A 211 -4.85 14.06 -11.47
N SER A 212 -6.05 14.63 -11.47
CA SER A 212 -6.38 15.78 -10.62
C SER A 212 -7.07 15.30 -9.34
N TYR A 213 -6.55 15.74 -8.19
CA TYR A 213 -7.22 15.54 -6.91
C TYR A 213 -8.34 16.58 -6.76
N LEU A 214 -9.59 16.16 -6.89
CA LEU A 214 -10.75 16.96 -6.47
C LEU A 214 -10.86 16.92 -4.94
N GLY A 215 -10.15 17.81 -4.27
CA GLY A 215 -10.42 18.11 -2.87
C GLY A 215 -11.81 18.72 -2.74
N ARG A 216 -12.67 18.15 -1.90
CA ARG A 216 -13.88 18.87 -1.45
C ARG A 216 -13.39 20.10 -0.69
N MET A 217 -13.47 21.27 -1.31
CA MET A 217 -13.41 22.53 -0.59
C MET A 217 -14.54 22.51 0.44
N LYS A 218 -14.19 22.56 1.71
CA LYS A 218 -15.11 22.94 2.80
C LYS A 218 -14.85 24.39 3.12
#